data_AF-U2HEB0-F1
#
_entry.id   AF-U2HEB0-F1
#
_cell.length_a   1.000
_cell.length_b   1.000
_cell.length_c   1.000
_cell.angle_alpha   90.00
_cell.angle_beta   90.00
_cell.angle_gamma   90.00
#
_symmetry.space_group_name_H-M   'P 1'
#
loop_
_entity.id
_entity.type
_entity.pdbx_description
1 polymer ?
#
loop_
_entity_poly.entity_id
_entity_poly.type
_entity_poly.pdbx_seq_one_letter_code
_entity_poly.pdbx_strand_id
1 'polypeptide(L)'
;MITTDRQQAKEAYTLLNDIRMHPEKYAKKLGISPVNKVKRTTLIWNDDLAKVAEFRAYDMANRNYFEHVTPEGLGPNYYMVKAGYHLNPDWTKKKSANNFESIAANHATAVEGINAFIIGKGSPGFMHRKHVLGMDDWNGSLVDIGIGFVHSPSGSTYKTYLCVIIAKHDW
;
A
#
# COMPACT_ATOMS: atom_id res chain seq x y z
N MET A 1 0.21 -2.10 23.46
CA MET A 1 1.49 -1.78 22.80
C MET A 1 1.25 -1.78 21.30
N ILE A 2 1.95 -0.94 20.54
CA ILE A 2 1.89 -0.98 19.07
C ILE A 2 2.77 -2.13 18.60
N THR A 3 2.26 -2.95 17.68
CA THR A 3 2.98 -4.12 17.18
C THR A 3 3.00 -4.11 15.66
N THR A 4 4.17 -4.26 15.06
CA THR A 4 4.31 -4.43 13.61
C THR A 4 4.24 -5.91 13.28
N ASP A 5 3.28 -6.31 12.44
CA ASP A 5 3.06 -7.70 12.04
C ASP A 5 3.58 -7.93 10.62
N ARG A 6 4.83 -8.37 10.55
CA ARG A 6 5.53 -8.68 9.30
C ARG A 6 4.99 -9.94 8.61
N GLN A 7 4.39 -10.85 9.36
CA GLN A 7 3.83 -12.07 8.81
C GLN A 7 2.60 -11.74 7.96
N GLN A 8 1.70 -10.92 8.49
CA GLN A 8 0.55 -10.39 7.75
C GLN A 8 0.97 -9.60 6.50
N ALA A 9 2.04 -8.81 6.59
CA ALA A 9 2.58 -8.09 5.43
C ALA A 9 3.03 -9.04 4.30
N LYS A 10 3.70 -10.15 4.65
CA LYS A 10 4.13 -11.16 3.68
C LYS A 10 2.95 -11.95 3.10
N GLU A 11 1.93 -12.25 3.90
CA GLU A 11 0.70 -12.90 3.42
C GLU A 11 -0.07 -12.01 2.44
N ALA A 12 -0.19 -10.72 2.75
CA ALA A 12 -0.77 -9.72 1.85
C ALA A 12 0.01 -9.59 0.54
N TYR A 13 1.34 -9.60 0.59
CA TYR A 13 2.20 -9.59 -0.60
C TYR A 13 1.96 -10.81 -1.49
N THR A 14 1.95 -12.01 -0.90
CA THR A 14 1.68 -13.27 -1.62
C THR A 14 0.31 -13.26 -2.27
N LEU A 15 -0.72 -12.84 -1.52
CA LEU A 15 -2.08 -12.71 -2.03
C LEU A 15 -2.14 -11.73 -3.19
N LEU A 16 -1.56 -10.53 -3.05
CA LEU A 16 -1.64 -9.50 -4.08
C LEU A 16 -1.02 -9.97 -5.40
N ASN A 17 0.12 -10.68 -5.34
CA ASN A 17 0.72 -11.30 -6.51
C ASN A 17 -0.18 -12.39 -7.13
N ASP A 18 -0.80 -13.27 -6.32
CA ASP A 18 -1.76 -14.27 -6.85
C ASP A 18 -2.96 -13.60 -7.51
N ILE A 19 -3.45 -12.49 -6.96
CA ILE A 19 -4.54 -11.71 -7.55
C ILE A 19 -4.11 -11.11 -8.89
N ARG A 20 -2.93 -10.49 -8.98
CA ARG A 20 -2.44 -9.91 -10.24
C ARG A 20 -2.28 -10.96 -11.33
N MET A 21 -1.88 -12.18 -10.99
CA MET A 21 -1.71 -13.28 -11.94
C MET A 21 -3.03 -13.96 -12.32
N HIS A 22 -4.04 -13.89 -11.46
CA HIS A 22 -5.34 -14.55 -11.64
C HIS A 22 -6.54 -13.62 -11.36
N PRO A 23 -6.63 -12.43 -11.98
CA PRO A 23 -7.61 -11.42 -11.60
C PRO A 23 -9.06 -11.86 -11.80
N GLU A 24 -9.33 -12.73 -12.79
CA GLU A 24 -10.67 -13.24 -13.08
C GLU A 24 -11.18 -14.18 -11.96
N LYS A 25 -10.29 -15.02 -11.42
CA LYS A 25 -10.57 -15.90 -10.26
C LYS A 25 -10.99 -15.05 -9.06
N TYR A 26 -10.28 -13.96 -8.82
CA TYR A 26 -10.51 -13.10 -7.66
C TYR A 26 -11.66 -12.13 -7.81
N ALA A 27 -11.97 -11.65 -9.02
CA ALA A 27 -13.17 -10.86 -9.24
C ALA A 27 -14.42 -11.62 -8.79
N LYS A 28 -14.52 -12.91 -9.16
CA LYS A 28 -15.60 -13.81 -8.71
C LYS A 28 -15.57 -14.01 -7.18
N LYS A 29 -14.40 -14.31 -6.60
CA LYS A 29 -14.25 -14.56 -5.16
C LYS A 29 -14.64 -13.33 -4.31
N LEU A 30 -14.33 -12.13 -4.79
CA LEU A 30 -14.60 -10.86 -4.12
C LEU A 30 -15.98 -10.29 -4.44
N GLY A 31 -16.77 -10.95 -5.30
CA GLY A 31 -18.10 -10.49 -5.68
C GLY A 31 -18.10 -9.16 -6.44
N ILE A 32 -17.05 -8.88 -7.21
CA ILE A 32 -16.92 -7.67 -8.02
C ILE A 32 -16.99 -8.00 -9.51
N SER A 33 -17.36 -7.00 -10.32
CA SER A 33 -17.27 -7.10 -11.77
C SER A 33 -15.84 -7.45 -12.21
N PRO A 34 -15.68 -8.17 -13.33
CA PRO A 34 -14.36 -8.43 -13.91
C PRO A 34 -13.53 -7.15 -14.04
N VAL A 35 -12.29 -7.21 -13.56
CA VAL A 35 -11.34 -6.10 -13.61
C VAL A 35 -10.48 -6.23 -14.86
N ASN A 36 -10.60 -5.26 -15.76
CA ASN A 36 -9.81 -5.18 -16.98
C ASN A 36 -8.48 -4.44 -16.72
N LYS A 37 -7.50 -4.63 -17.61
CA LYS A 37 -6.20 -3.91 -17.60
C LYS A 37 -5.28 -4.20 -16.40
N VAL A 38 -5.54 -5.24 -15.62
CA VAL A 38 -4.62 -5.66 -14.55
C VAL A 38 -3.26 -6.00 -15.15
N LYS A 39 -2.19 -5.40 -14.64
CA LYS A 39 -0.83 -5.74 -15.06
C LYS A 39 -0.42 -7.06 -14.41
N ARG A 40 -0.21 -8.08 -15.25
CA ARG A 40 0.29 -9.41 -14.85
C ARG A 40 1.81 -9.42 -14.68
N THR A 41 2.31 -8.51 -13.87
CA THR A 41 3.72 -8.45 -13.46
C THR A 41 3.79 -8.80 -11.98
N THR A 42 4.62 -9.79 -11.67
CA THR A 42 4.91 -10.16 -10.27
C THR A 42 5.66 -8.99 -9.64
N LEU A 43 5.12 -8.47 -8.54
CA LEU A 43 5.79 -7.46 -7.73
C LEU A 43 6.96 -8.09 -7.00
N ILE A 44 8.04 -7.34 -6.88
CA ILE A 44 9.27 -7.74 -6.20
C ILE A 44 9.27 -7.11 -4.81
N TRP A 45 9.36 -7.93 -3.77
CA TRP A 45 9.49 -7.42 -2.42
C TRP A 45 10.78 -6.60 -2.28
N ASN A 46 10.67 -5.36 -1.83
CA ASN A 46 11.79 -4.46 -1.60
C ASN A 46 11.86 -4.10 -0.12
N ASP A 47 12.98 -4.41 0.53
CA ASP A 47 13.12 -4.24 1.98
C ASP A 47 13.13 -2.77 2.41
N ASP A 48 13.60 -1.85 1.58
CA ASP A 48 13.59 -0.43 1.91
C ASP A 48 12.18 0.15 1.81
N LEU A 49 11.40 -0.24 0.79
CA LEU A 49 9.98 0.09 0.72
C LEU A 49 9.19 -0.51 1.89
N ALA A 50 9.52 -1.74 2.30
CA ALA A 50 8.87 -2.39 3.44
C ALA A 50 9.15 -1.63 4.74
N LYS A 51 10.41 -1.23 5.00
CA LYS A 51 10.75 -0.38 6.16
C LYS A 51 9.97 0.93 6.14
N VAL A 52 9.80 1.55 4.98
CA VAL A 52 9.02 2.78 4.85
C VAL A 52 7.55 2.52 5.15
N ALA A 53 6.96 1.47 4.59
CA ALA A 53 5.56 1.13 4.83
C ALA A 53 5.30 0.78 6.31
N GLU A 54 6.21 0.03 6.96
CA GLU A 54 6.19 -0.24 8.40
C GLU A 54 6.24 1.07 9.20
N PHE A 55 7.19 1.94 8.89
CA PHE A 55 7.32 3.25 9.54
C PHE A 55 6.04 4.09 9.39
N ARG A 56 5.46 4.15 8.18
CA ARG A 56 4.25 4.93 7.91
C ARG A 56 3.05 4.40 8.70
N ALA A 57 2.82 3.09 8.68
CA ALA A 57 1.75 2.46 9.46
C ALA A 57 1.95 2.64 10.98
N TYR A 58 3.19 2.50 11.45
CA TYR A 58 3.53 2.69 12.86
C TYR A 58 3.33 4.15 13.30
N ASP A 59 3.78 5.12 12.50
CA ASP A 59 3.62 6.55 12.80
C ASP A 59 2.15 6.95 12.91
N MET A 60 1.31 6.47 11.97
CA MET A 60 -0.14 6.64 12.04
C MET A 60 -0.75 6.05 13.32
N ALA A 61 -0.33 4.83 13.70
CA ALA A 61 -0.79 4.18 14.93
C ALA A 61 -0.33 4.92 16.20
N ASN A 62 0.94 5.34 16.22
CA ASN A 62 1.56 6.00 17.37
C ASN A 62 1.00 7.39 17.63
N ARG A 63 0.66 8.10 16.57
CA ARG A 63 0.16 9.49 16.64
C ARG A 63 -1.35 9.59 16.43
N ASN A 64 -2.03 8.44 16.31
CA ASN A 64 -3.47 8.29 16.20
C ASN A 64 -4.10 9.17 15.10
N TYR A 65 -3.55 9.10 13.89
CA TYR A 65 -4.08 9.77 12.70
C TYR A 65 -4.18 8.81 11.53
N PHE A 66 -4.89 9.19 10.46
CA PHE A 66 -5.02 8.39 9.25
C PHE A 66 -4.97 9.29 8.01
N GLU A 67 -3.76 9.62 7.56
CA GLU A 67 -3.51 10.51 6.43
C GLU A 67 -2.24 10.10 5.66
N HIS A 68 -2.20 10.44 4.37
CA HIS A 68 -1.04 10.19 3.50
C HIS A 68 0.18 11.05 3.81
N VAL A 69 0.00 12.11 4.60
CA VAL A 69 1.03 13.07 4.93
C VAL A 69 1.12 13.15 6.45
N THR A 70 2.33 13.16 7.01
CA THR A 70 2.50 13.36 8.45
C THR A 70 2.04 14.77 8.85
N PRO A 71 1.80 15.02 10.16
CA PRO A 71 1.53 16.38 10.65
C PRO A 71 2.61 17.42 10.29
N GLU A 72 3.84 17.00 9.99
CA GLU A 72 4.93 17.87 9.52
C GLU A 72 4.87 18.18 8.01
N GLY A 73 3.90 17.64 7.27
CA GLY A 73 3.78 17.83 5.83
C GLY A 73 4.65 16.88 5.00
N LEU A 74 5.10 15.75 5.55
CA LEU A 74 5.97 14.78 4.88
C LEU A 74 5.18 13.59 4.35
N GLY A 75 5.27 13.33 3.04
CA GLY A 75 4.60 12.24 2.34
C GLY A 75 5.48 11.00 2.13
N PRO A 76 4.93 9.91 1.59
CA PRO A 76 5.66 8.65 1.41
C PRO A 76 6.90 8.80 0.52
N ASN A 77 6.85 9.61 -0.54
CA ASN A 77 8.01 9.81 -1.42
C ASN A 77 9.24 10.35 -0.66
N TYR A 78 9.02 11.26 0.31
CA TYR A 78 10.09 11.77 1.17
C TYR A 78 10.73 10.64 1.99
N TYR A 79 9.91 9.78 2.58
CA TYR A 79 10.40 8.66 3.40
C TYR A 79 11.07 7.57 2.57
N MET A 80 10.62 7.34 1.33
CA MET A 80 11.28 6.44 0.38
C MET A 80 12.71 6.87 0.11
N VAL A 81 12.93 8.15 -0.25
CA VAL A 81 14.28 8.68 -0.47
C VAL A 81 15.10 8.64 0.82
N LYS A 82 14.51 9.00 1.96
CA LYS A 82 15.18 8.95 3.26
C LYS A 82 15.64 7.53 3.64
N ALA A 83 14.91 6.51 3.20
CA ALA A 83 15.26 5.10 3.40
C ALA A 83 16.28 4.55 2.39
N GLY A 84 16.71 5.36 1.42
CA GLY A 84 17.68 4.95 0.39
C GLY A 84 17.05 4.47 -0.91
N TYR A 85 15.72 4.49 -1.05
CA TYR A 85 15.06 4.12 -2.30
C TYR A 85 15.17 5.26 -3.32
N HIS A 86 15.83 5.01 -4.45
CA HIS A 86 16.04 6.02 -5.48
C HIS A 86 14.80 6.25 -6.35
N LEU A 87 14.33 7.50 -6.37
CA LEU A 87 13.20 7.99 -7.16
C LEU A 87 13.64 9.03 -8.19
N ASN A 88 12.85 9.23 -9.25
CA ASN A 88 13.02 10.40 -10.12
C ASN A 88 12.93 11.68 -9.27
N PRO A 89 13.87 12.63 -9.43
CA PRO A 89 13.81 13.93 -8.76
C PRO A 89 12.47 14.65 -8.91
N ASP A 90 11.78 14.50 -10.04
CA ASP A 90 10.46 15.09 -10.29
C ASP A 90 9.40 14.63 -9.28
N TRP A 91 9.49 13.40 -8.80
CA TRP A 91 8.58 12.85 -7.79
C TRP A 91 8.93 13.30 -6.36
N THR A 92 10.04 14.01 -6.18
CA THR A 92 10.53 14.47 -4.87
C THR A 92 10.44 15.99 -4.69
N LYS A 93 9.99 16.71 -5.73
CA LYS A 93 9.85 18.18 -5.73
C LYS A 93 8.96 18.71 -4.59
N LYS A 94 7.91 17.96 -4.22
CA LYS A 94 7.02 18.29 -3.10
C LYS A 94 7.27 17.31 -1.97
N LYS A 95 7.56 17.82 -0.77
CA LYS A 95 7.77 16.98 0.44
C LYS A 95 6.53 16.16 0.81
N SER A 96 5.34 16.64 0.48
CA SER A 96 4.05 15.98 0.71
C SER A 96 3.62 15.05 -0.42
N ALA A 97 4.47 14.80 -1.44
CA ALA A 97 4.09 13.98 -2.59
C ALA A 97 3.73 12.54 -2.17
N ASN A 98 2.63 12.05 -2.74
CA ASN A 98 2.26 10.64 -2.72
C ASN A 98 2.00 10.17 -4.16
N ASN A 99 2.94 9.42 -4.70
CA ASN A 99 2.81 8.78 -6.01
C ASN A 99 2.65 7.26 -5.93
N PHE A 100 2.85 6.68 -4.75
CA PHE A 100 3.19 5.26 -4.58
C PHE A 100 2.48 4.57 -3.41
N GLU A 101 1.66 5.28 -2.61
CA GLU A 101 1.10 4.76 -1.35
C GLU A 101 -0.43 4.61 -1.39
N SER A 102 -0.91 3.45 -0.94
CA SER A 102 -2.29 3.24 -0.48
C SER A 102 -2.28 2.90 1.02
N ILE A 103 -3.20 3.49 1.78
CA ILE A 103 -3.36 3.21 3.23
C ILE A 103 -4.78 2.75 3.56
N ALA A 104 -4.91 1.88 4.54
CA ALA A 104 -6.20 1.44 5.09
C ALA A 104 -6.09 1.29 6.62
N ALA A 105 -7.23 1.30 7.29
CA ALA A 105 -7.30 1.12 8.73
C ALA A 105 -8.50 0.26 9.13
N ASN A 106 -8.47 -0.31 10.33
CA ASN A 106 -9.56 -1.12 10.91
C ASN A 106 -9.91 -2.42 10.17
N HIS A 107 -8.98 -2.99 9.41
CA HIS A 107 -9.11 -4.35 8.87
C HIS A 107 -8.53 -5.37 9.85
N ALA A 108 -9.16 -6.53 10.03
CA ALA A 108 -8.69 -7.52 11.00
C ALA A 108 -7.35 -8.11 10.58
N THR A 109 -7.09 -8.18 9.26
CA THR A 109 -5.86 -8.69 8.67
C THR A 109 -5.37 -7.81 7.52
N ALA A 110 -4.08 -7.92 7.17
CA ALA A 110 -3.54 -7.23 5.99
C ALA A 110 -4.18 -7.75 4.69
N VAL A 111 -4.49 -9.05 4.63
CA VAL A 111 -5.22 -9.70 3.52
C VAL A 111 -6.61 -9.07 3.33
N GLU A 112 -7.35 -8.84 4.41
CA GLU A 112 -8.64 -8.13 4.33
C GLU A 112 -8.47 -6.70 3.82
N GLY A 113 -7.41 -6.00 4.22
CA GLY A 113 -7.10 -4.66 3.71
C GLY A 113 -6.79 -4.66 2.21
N ILE A 114 -6.02 -5.62 1.70
CA ILE A 114 -5.79 -5.79 0.25
C ILE A 114 -7.11 -6.05 -0.49
N ASN A 115 -7.93 -6.96 0.04
CA ASN A 115 -9.25 -7.23 -0.55
C ASN A 115 -10.14 -5.98 -0.54
N ALA A 116 -10.10 -5.18 0.52
CA ALA A 116 -10.86 -3.94 0.62
C ALA A 116 -10.40 -2.89 -0.39
N PHE A 117 -9.10 -2.73 -0.62
CA PHE A 117 -8.58 -1.88 -1.71
C PHE A 117 -9.12 -2.29 -3.06
N ILE A 118 -9.18 -3.60 -3.32
CA ILE A 118 -9.67 -4.15 -4.58
C ILE A 118 -11.19 -4.04 -4.68
N ILE A 119 -11.96 -4.23 -3.60
CA ILE A 119 -13.42 -4.04 -3.63
C ILE A 119 -13.74 -2.55 -3.84
N GLY A 120 -12.97 -1.65 -3.21
CA GLY A 120 -13.02 -0.20 -3.43
C GLY A 120 -14.29 0.48 -2.90
N LYS A 121 -15.04 -0.19 -2.02
CA LYS A 121 -16.21 0.42 -1.36
C LYS A 121 -15.75 1.62 -0.54
N GLY A 122 -16.26 2.81 -0.85
CA GLY A 122 -15.87 4.06 -0.18
C GLY A 122 -14.59 4.73 -0.71
N SER A 123 -13.98 4.21 -1.78
CA SER A 123 -12.84 4.84 -2.47
C SER A 123 -13.29 5.44 -3.80
N PRO A 124 -13.41 6.79 -3.90
CA PRO A 124 -13.75 7.45 -5.15
C PRO A 124 -12.83 7.02 -6.30
N GLY A 125 -13.41 6.65 -7.44
CA GLY A 125 -12.66 6.30 -8.65
C GLY A 125 -11.84 5.01 -8.58
N PHE A 126 -12.00 4.19 -7.53
CA PHE A 126 -11.27 2.93 -7.34
C PHE A 126 -9.74 3.10 -7.37
N MET A 127 -9.23 4.22 -6.87
CA MET A 127 -7.80 4.56 -7.00
C MET A 127 -6.89 3.54 -6.32
N HIS A 128 -7.28 3.01 -5.15
CA HIS A 128 -6.52 1.94 -4.51
C HIS A 128 -6.47 0.67 -5.35
N ARG A 129 -7.61 0.26 -5.96
CA ARG A 129 -7.66 -0.89 -6.87
C ARG A 129 -6.73 -0.68 -8.06
N LYS A 130 -6.77 0.50 -8.70
CA LYS A 130 -5.89 0.81 -9.83
C LYS A 130 -4.42 0.71 -9.46
N HIS A 131 -4.07 1.24 -8.29
CA HIS A 131 -2.71 1.17 -7.75
C HIS A 131 -2.27 -0.27 -7.47
N VAL A 132 -3.01 -1.00 -6.63
CA VAL A 132 -2.57 -2.35 -6.21
C VAL A 132 -2.64 -3.38 -7.35
N LEU A 133 -3.51 -3.19 -8.35
CA LEU A 133 -3.62 -4.09 -9.52
C LEU A 133 -2.88 -3.60 -10.77
N GLY A 134 -2.28 -2.41 -10.75
CA GLY A 134 -1.56 -1.87 -11.91
C GLY A 134 -2.45 -1.64 -13.14
N MET A 135 -3.61 -0.98 -12.99
CA MET A 135 -4.67 -0.94 -14.02
C MET A 135 -4.51 0.13 -15.13
N ASP A 136 -3.40 0.84 -15.16
CA ASP A 136 -3.08 1.86 -16.16
C ASP A 136 -1.55 1.93 -16.38
N ASP A 137 -1.10 2.72 -17.35
CA ASP A 137 0.31 2.79 -17.72
C ASP A 137 1.21 3.22 -16.55
N TRP A 138 0.72 4.12 -15.70
CA TRP A 138 1.45 4.56 -14.51
C TRP A 138 1.54 3.43 -13.48
N ASN A 139 0.40 2.94 -12.98
CA ASN A 139 0.36 1.94 -11.92
C ASN A 139 0.93 0.58 -12.37
N GLY A 140 0.77 0.25 -13.66
CA GLY A 140 1.33 -0.96 -14.27
C GLY A 140 2.83 -0.89 -14.54
N SER A 141 3.44 0.29 -14.40
CA SER A 141 4.90 0.45 -14.46
C SER A 141 5.59 0.26 -13.10
N LEU A 142 4.82 0.15 -12.00
CA LEU A 142 5.33 -0.04 -10.65
C LEU A 142 5.59 -1.53 -10.38
N VAL A 143 6.80 -1.87 -9.94
CA VAL A 143 7.30 -3.25 -9.89
C VAL A 143 7.82 -3.66 -8.51
N ASP A 144 8.30 -2.72 -7.71
CA ASP A 144 8.80 -2.97 -6.35
C ASP A 144 7.69 -2.71 -5.33
N ILE A 145 7.60 -3.54 -4.30
CA ILE A 145 6.58 -3.42 -3.26
C ILE A 145 7.15 -3.53 -1.84
N GLY A 146 6.63 -2.69 -0.95
CA GLY A 146 6.72 -2.84 0.50
C GLY A 146 5.34 -2.76 1.14
N ILE A 147 5.11 -3.58 2.17
CA ILE A 147 3.86 -3.58 2.94
C ILE A 147 4.18 -3.47 4.43
N GLY A 148 3.48 -2.58 5.13
CA GLY A 148 3.49 -2.46 6.58
C GLY A 148 2.10 -2.72 7.14
N PHE A 149 2.00 -3.59 8.14
CA PHE A 149 0.77 -3.83 8.88
C PHE A 149 1.02 -3.70 10.37
N VAL A 150 0.24 -2.88 11.05
CA VAL A 150 0.46 -2.51 12.45
C VAL A 150 -0.83 -2.64 13.25
N HIS A 151 -0.72 -3.22 14.43
CA HIS A 151 -1.77 -3.26 15.44
C HIS A 151 -1.58 -2.11 16.43
N SER A 152 -2.66 -1.41 16.73
CA SER A 152 -2.69 -0.33 17.72
C SER A 152 -3.03 -0.88 19.12
N PRO A 153 -2.67 -0.17 20.19
CA PRO A 153 -3.11 -0.47 21.55
C PRO A 153 -4.64 -0.45 21.67
N SER A 154 -5.15 -1.13 22.70
CA SER A 154 -6.55 -1.03 23.10
C SER A 154 -6.93 0.43 23.39
N GLY A 155 -8.08 0.86 22.88
CA GLY A 155 -8.58 2.23 23.05
C GLY A 155 -8.14 3.24 21.97
N SER A 156 -7.26 2.86 21.04
CA SER A 156 -6.93 3.70 19.88
C SER A 156 -8.13 3.89 18.93
N THR A 157 -8.19 5.03 18.22
CA THR A 157 -9.25 5.33 17.26
C THR A 157 -9.31 4.29 16.14
N TYR A 158 -8.15 3.84 15.66
CA TYR A 158 -8.01 2.78 14.70
C TYR A 158 -7.25 1.60 15.31
N LYS A 159 -7.78 0.38 15.15
CA LYS A 159 -7.24 -0.85 15.73
C LYS A 159 -6.05 -1.40 14.94
N THR A 160 -6.04 -1.14 13.63
CA THR A 160 -5.01 -1.60 12.72
C THR A 160 -4.75 -0.56 11.64
N TYR A 161 -3.54 -0.59 11.10
CA TYR A 161 -3.11 0.23 9.97
C TYR A 161 -2.40 -0.64 8.94
N LEU A 162 -2.76 -0.47 7.68
CA LEU A 162 -2.11 -1.07 6.52
C LEU A 162 -1.53 0.07 5.66
N CYS A 163 -0.27 -0.04 5.31
CA CYS A 163 0.39 0.79 4.32
C CYS A 163 0.95 -0.11 3.21
N VAL A 164 0.62 0.19 1.96
CA VAL A 164 1.14 -0.50 0.78
C VAL A 164 1.83 0.53 -0.09
N ILE A 165 3.12 0.32 -0.33
CA ILE A 165 3.92 1.14 -1.23
C ILE A 165 4.31 0.28 -2.43
N ILE A 166 3.91 0.70 -3.64
CA ILE A 166 4.37 0.08 -4.89
C ILE A 166 5.06 1.17 -5.70
N ALA A 167 6.32 0.93 -6.08
CA ALA A 167 7.14 1.93 -6.73
C ALA A 167 7.91 1.36 -7.91
N LYS A 168 8.67 2.23 -8.57
CA LYS A 168 9.64 1.87 -9.58
C LYS A 168 10.86 2.76 -9.47
N HIS A 169 11.95 2.29 -10.03
CA HIS A 169 13.08 3.14 -10.38
C HIS A 169 12.77 3.81 -11.74
N ASP A 170 13.10 5.09 -11.90
CA ASP A 170 12.90 5.84 -13.15
C ASP A 170 14.22 5.99 -13.88
N TRP A 171 14.63 4.92 -14.54
CA TRP A 171 15.83 4.90 -15.37
C TRP A 171 15.38 4.74 -16.82
#